data_AF-A0A087U368-F1
#
_entry.id   AF-A0A087U368-F1
#
_cell.length_a   1.000
_cell.length_b   1.000
_cell.length_c   1.000
_cell.angle_alpha   90.00
_cell.angle_beta   90.00
_cell.angle_gamma   90.00
#
_symmetry.space_group_name_H-M   'P 1'
#
loop_
_entity.id
_entity.type
_entity.pdbx_description
1 polymer ?
#
loop_
_entity_poly.entity_id
_entity_poly.type
_entity_poly.pdbx_seq_one_letter_code
_entity_poly.pdbx_strand_id
1 'polypeptide(L)'
;MTFKPLPFLLKTLTPEMETKAILELGETPEVKQDSLEELKRLIRKKPHFEPFMENIFLLSFLRWKKFHVQKAFQALFNFYYLKEKYSGVYFNMKPSKLVHVLQMNHLTNQPLRDPDGCNVGILRLGYHDLKIATPEELYATIMCLWLAVIDMEAFQISGAVLISDWKNLSFELFQVLTN
;
A
#
# COMPACT_ATOMS: atom_id res chain seq x y z
N MET A 1 -19.66 14.58 -19.66
CA MET A 1 -18.49 15.13 -18.95
C MET A 1 -17.26 14.39 -19.45
N THR A 2 -16.25 15.11 -19.92
CA THR A 2 -14.95 14.53 -20.31
C THR A 2 -14.18 14.20 -19.03
N PHE A 3 -13.86 12.93 -18.83
CA PHE A 3 -13.03 12.48 -17.70
C PHE A 3 -11.65 13.14 -17.78
N LYS A 4 -11.27 13.86 -16.72
CA LYS A 4 -9.92 14.43 -16.58
C LYS A 4 -9.14 13.57 -15.56
N PRO A 5 -8.14 12.80 -15.99
CA PRO A 5 -7.40 11.93 -15.09
C PRO A 5 -6.61 12.73 -14.04
N LEU A 6 -6.58 12.20 -12.81
CA LEU A 6 -5.86 12.78 -11.67
C LEU A 6 -4.40 12.29 -11.64
N PRO A 7 -3.45 13.08 -11.10
CA PRO A 7 -2.05 12.66 -11.03
C PRO A 7 -1.82 11.57 -9.97
N PHE A 8 -0.83 10.71 -10.20
CA PHE A 8 -0.39 9.66 -9.26
C PHE A 8 -0.10 10.21 -7.85
N LEU A 9 0.67 11.31 -7.77
CA LEU A 9 1.09 11.95 -6.51
C LEU A 9 0.06 12.91 -5.89
N LEU A 10 -1.23 12.71 -6.18
CA LEU A 10 -2.29 13.48 -5.52
C LEU A 10 -2.30 13.17 -4.02
N LYS A 11 -1.98 14.16 -3.18
CA LYS A 11 -1.91 14.00 -1.72
C LYS A 11 -3.25 14.21 -1.01
N THR A 12 -4.05 15.14 -1.51
CA THR A 12 -5.32 15.57 -0.91
C THR A 12 -6.52 14.93 -1.59
N LEU A 13 -7.68 14.94 -0.93
CA LEU A 13 -8.93 14.41 -1.49
C LEU A 13 -9.57 15.42 -2.46
N THR A 14 -10.24 14.89 -3.48
CA THR A 14 -11.22 15.65 -4.28
C THR A 14 -12.61 15.50 -3.63
N PRO A 15 -13.60 16.35 -3.98
CA PRO A 15 -14.96 16.21 -3.46
C PRO A 15 -15.57 14.81 -3.72
N GLU A 16 -15.24 14.19 -4.86
CA GLU A 16 -15.66 12.84 -5.19
C GLU A 16 -15.01 11.81 -4.26
N MET A 17 -13.73 11.98 -3.91
CA MET A 17 -13.04 11.11 -2.96
C MET A 17 -13.54 11.28 -1.52
N GLU A 18 -13.88 12.51 -1.11
CA GLU A 18 -14.53 12.74 0.20
C GLU A 18 -15.88 12.04 0.27
N THR A 19 -16.68 12.16 -0.79
CA THR A 19 -17.95 11.45 -0.94
C THR A 19 -17.74 9.93 -0.87
N LYS A 20 -16.73 9.42 -1.58
CA LYS A 20 -16.35 8.00 -1.54
C LYS A 20 -15.94 7.54 -0.12
N ALA A 21 -15.16 8.33 0.59
CA ALA A 21 -14.76 8.04 1.97
C ALA A 21 -15.96 7.91 2.91
N ILE A 22 -16.93 8.82 2.79
CA ILE A 22 -18.18 8.77 3.56
C ILE A 22 -19.00 7.52 3.20
N LEU A 23 -19.24 7.29 1.90
CA LEU A 23 -20.15 6.23 1.45
C LEU A 23 -19.58 4.82 1.63
N GLU A 24 -18.28 4.62 1.35
CA GLU A 24 -17.68 3.28 1.34
C GLU A 24 -17.03 2.88 2.67
N LEU A 25 -16.55 3.87 3.44
CA LEU A 25 -15.80 3.67 4.68
C LEU A 25 -16.55 4.18 5.92
N GLY A 26 -17.59 5.01 5.76
CA GLY A 26 -18.26 5.68 6.88
C GLY A 26 -17.43 6.80 7.51
N GLU A 27 -16.47 7.39 6.76
CA GLU A 27 -15.56 8.42 7.27
C GLU A 27 -16.28 9.78 7.38
N THR A 28 -16.92 10.07 8.52
CA THR A 28 -17.31 11.44 8.89
C THR A 28 -16.20 12.11 9.72
N PRO A 29 -16.19 13.45 9.85
CA PRO A 29 -15.23 14.15 10.71
C PRO A 29 -15.19 13.61 12.15
N GLU A 30 -16.34 13.31 12.73
CA GLU A 30 -16.49 12.78 14.08
C GLU A 30 -15.94 11.35 14.17
N VAL A 31 -16.36 10.46 13.26
CA VAL A 31 -15.87 9.07 13.21
C VAL A 31 -14.35 9.04 13.03
N LYS A 32 -13.82 9.93 12.19
CA LYS A 32 -12.38 10.05 11.93
C LYS A 32 -11.62 10.44 13.19
N GLN A 33 -12.10 11.46 13.91
CA GLN A 33 -11.49 11.93 15.14
C GLN A 33 -11.56 10.86 16.25
N ASP A 34 -12.77 10.38 16.56
CA ASP A 34 -13.00 9.45 17.67
C ASP A 34 -12.24 8.14 17.49
N SER A 35 -12.25 7.60 16.26
CA SER A 35 -11.55 6.36 15.94
C SER A 35 -10.04 6.49 16.03
N LEU A 36 -9.49 7.65 15.66
CA LEU A 36 -8.05 7.92 15.73
C LEU A 36 -7.61 8.05 17.19
N GLU A 37 -8.38 8.76 18.02
CA GLU A 37 -8.12 8.87 19.46
C GLU A 37 -8.18 7.50 20.16
N GLU A 38 -9.21 6.71 19.86
CA GLU A 38 -9.37 5.35 20.39
C GLU A 38 -8.23 4.43 19.94
N LEU A 39 -7.83 4.46 18.66
CA LEU A 39 -6.70 3.67 18.16
C LEU A 39 -5.41 4.03 18.89
N LYS A 40 -5.12 5.33 19.04
CA LYS A 40 -3.95 5.81 19.81
C LYS A 40 -4.02 5.36 21.27
N ARG A 41 -5.20 5.32 21.88
CA ARG A 41 -5.40 4.81 23.23
C ARG A 41 -5.08 3.32 23.32
N LEU A 42 -5.51 2.50 22.35
CA LEU A 42 -5.21 1.06 22.32
C LEU A 42 -3.70 0.83 22.17
N ILE A 43 -3.03 1.59 21.30
CA ILE A 43 -1.56 1.53 21.13
C ILE A 43 -0.86 1.80 22.46
N ARG A 44 -1.18 2.91 23.15
CA ARG A 44 -0.56 3.27 24.44
C ARG A 44 -0.80 2.25 25.55
N LYS A 45 -1.91 1.50 25.49
CA LYS A 45 -2.22 0.44 26.46
C LYS A 45 -1.48 -0.86 26.19
N LYS A 46 -0.84 -1.03 25.03
CA LYS A 46 -0.12 -2.24 24.66
C LYS A 46 1.37 -2.10 25.05
N PRO A 47 1.85 -2.82 26.07
CA PRO A 47 3.25 -2.75 26.47
C PRO A 47 4.18 -3.22 25.34
N HIS A 48 5.36 -2.59 25.24
CA HIS A 48 6.39 -2.91 24.25
C HIS A 48 5.95 -2.80 22.78
N PHE A 49 4.94 -1.95 22.51
CA PHE A 49 4.47 -1.70 21.15
C PHE A 49 4.51 -0.20 20.84
N GLU A 50 5.54 0.21 20.08
CA GLU A 50 5.82 1.61 19.74
C GLU A 50 5.78 1.82 18.21
N PRO A 51 4.59 1.79 17.59
CA PRO A 51 4.47 2.05 16.17
C PRO A 51 4.65 3.54 15.86
N PHE A 52 4.72 3.87 14.57
CA PHE A 52 4.68 5.24 14.09
C PHE A 52 3.31 5.85 14.39
N MET A 53 3.30 7.04 15.00
CA MET A 53 2.08 7.62 15.61
C MET A 53 1.47 8.76 14.80
N GLU A 54 1.99 9.05 13.61
CA GLU A 54 1.44 10.09 12.74
C GLU A 54 0.02 9.78 12.31
N ASN A 55 -0.83 10.81 12.31
CA ASN A 55 -2.26 10.67 12.06
C ASN A 55 -2.53 10.03 10.70
N ILE A 56 -1.83 10.49 9.66
CA ILE A 56 -2.02 10.00 8.29
C ILE A 56 -1.70 8.51 8.17
N PHE A 57 -0.64 8.06 8.84
CA PHE A 57 -0.26 6.65 8.86
C PHE A 57 -1.29 5.79 9.60
N LEU A 58 -1.72 6.22 10.80
CA LEU A 58 -2.75 5.49 11.57
C LEU A 58 -4.11 5.47 10.85
N LEU A 59 -4.46 6.57 10.17
CA LEU A 59 -5.67 6.65 9.34
C LEU A 59 -5.68 5.62 8.21
N SER A 60 -4.52 5.25 7.66
CA SER A 60 -4.46 4.21 6.62
C SER A 60 -5.01 2.86 7.12
N PHE A 61 -4.73 2.48 8.37
CA PHE A 61 -5.25 1.25 8.97
C PHE A 61 -6.73 1.36 9.33
N LEU A 62 -7.17 2.53 9.80
CA LEU A 62 -8.59 2.79 10.06
C LEU A 62 -9.40 2.70 8.77
N ARG A 63 -8.98 3.39 7.71
CA ARG A 63 -9.61 3.35 6.38
C ARG A 63 -9.62 1.94 5.81
N TRP A 64 -8.50 1.22 5.86
CA TRP A 64 -8.42 -0.17 5.41
C TRP A 64 -9.42 -1.09 6.14
N LYS A 65 -9.70 -0.81 7.41
CA LYS A 65 -10.67 -1.57 8.23
C LYS A 65 -12.02 -0.88 8.37
N LYS A 66 -12.35 0.10 7.53
CA LYS A 66 -13.62 0.83 7.54
C LYS A 66 -13.99 1.34 8.93
N PHE A 67 -13.02 1.95 9.60
CA PHE A 67 -13.12 2.52 10.94
C PHE A 67 -13.49 1.52 12.06
N HIS A 68 -13.39 0.20 11.83
CA HIS A 68 -13.44 -0.79 12.90
C HIS A 68 -12.13 -0.77 13.72
N VAL A 69 -12.10 0.06 14.77
CA VAL A 69 -10.87 0.38 15.52
C VAL A 69 -10.12 -0.85 16.04
N GLN A 70 -10.82 -1.85 16.58
CA GLN A 70 -10.17 -3.09 17.06
C GLN A 70 -9.52 -3.88 15.92
N LYS A 71 -10.18 -3.98 14.76
CA LYS A 71 -9.61 -4.62 13.57
C LYS A 71 -8.41 -3.82 13.02
N ALA A 72 -8.48 -2.49 13.07
CA ALA A 72 -7.39 -1.61 12.66
C ALA A 72 -6.17 -1.76 13.58
N PHE A 73 -6.40 -1.82 14.90
CA PHE A 73 -5.35 -2.08 15.88
C PHE A 73 -4.68 -3.44 15.66
N GLN A 74 -5.47 -4.51 15.47
CA GLN A 74 -4.91 -5.83 15.16
C GLN A 74 -4.13 -5.82 13.85
N ALA A 75 -4.61 -5.12 12.83
CA ALA A 75 -3.92 -4.98 11.55
C ALA A 75 -2.58 -4.24 11.69
N LEU A 76 -2.54 -3.16 12.45
CA LEU A 76 -1.33 -2.41 12.75
C LEU A 76 -0.33 -3.26 13.55
N PHE A 77 -0.80 -3.99 14.56
CA PHE A 77 0.04 -4.91 15.33
C PHE A 77 0.62 -6.01 14.43
N ASN A 78 -0.20 -6.63 13.58
CA ASN A 78 0.25 -7.64 12.63
C ASN A 78 1.26 -7.07 11.63
N PHE A 79 1.07 -5.85 11.15
CA PHE A 79 2.03 -5.19 10.26
C PHE A 79 3.41 -5.07 10.92
N TYR A 80 3.50 -4.63 12.17
CA TYR A 80 4.78 -4.54 12.88
C TYR A 80 5.37 -5.92 13.19
N TYR A 81 4.55 -6.89 13.57
CA TYR A 81 4.99 -8.27 13.76
C TYR A 81 5.58 -8.86 12.47
N LEU A 82 4.92 -8.67 11.32
CA LEU A 82 5.42 -9.12 10.02
C LEU A 82 6.69 -8.35 9.62
N LYS A 83 6.74 -7.05 9.90
CA LYS A 83 7.91 -6.20 9.65
C LYS A 83 9.14 -6.69 10.41
N GLU A 84 8.97 -7.10 11.66
CA GLU A 84 10.03 -7.69 12.48
C GLU A 84 10.40 -9.09 11.97
N LYS A 85 9.40 -9.97 11.82
CA LYS A 85 9.59 -11.37 11.40
C LYS A 85 10.29 -11.50 10.04
N TYR A 86 9.96 -10.63 9.09
CA TYR A 86 10.49 -10.64 7.73
C TYR A 86 11.41 -9.45 7.45
N SER A 87 12.02 -8.89 8.50
CA SER A 87 13.04 -7.85 8.37
C SER A 87 14.23 -8.36 7.58
N GLY A 88 14.67 -7.59 6.57
CA GLY A 88 15.77 -7.98 5.68
C GLY A 88 15.35 -8.88 4.52
N VAL A 89 14.10 -9.36 4.50
CA VAL A 89 13.55 -10.19 3.41
C VAL A 89 12.52 -9.40 2.59
N TYR A 90 11.46 -8.91 3.21
CA TYR A 90 10.42 -8.12 2.52
C TYR A 90 10.36 -6.67 3.03
N PHE A 91 10.81 -6.48 4.27
CA PHE A 91 10.76 -5.19 4.95
C PHE A 91 12.17 -4.68 5.25
N ASN A 92 12.32 -3.35 5.36
CA ASN A 92 13.58 -2.64 5.66
C ASN A 92 14.66 -2.71 4.57
N MET A 93 14.35 -3.21 3.36
CA MET A 93 15.22 -2.99 2.20
C MET A 93 15.14 -1.52 1.77
N LYS A 94 16.30 -0.90 1.58
CA LYS A 94 16.37 0.47 1.06
C LYS A 94 16.12 0.45 -0.44
N PRO A 95 15.40 1.43 -1.01
CA PRO A 95 15.24 1.53 -2.47
C PRO A 95 16.58 1.52 -3.22
N SER A 96 17.65 2.06 -2.63
CA SER A 96 19.01 2.02 -3.21
C SER A 96 19.59 0.61 -3.38
N LYS A 97 19.09 -0.39 -2.66
CA LYS A 97 19.46 -1.81 -2.83
C LYS A 97 18.63 -2.52 -3.90
N LEU A 98 17.47 -1.96 -4.25
CA LEU A 98 16.50 -2.55 -5.18
C LEU A 98 16.52 -1.90 -6.57
N VAL A 99 17.53 -1.05 -6.85
CA VAL A 99 17.66 -0.33 -8.12
C VAL A 99 17.70 -1.29 -9.32
N HIS A 100 18.38 -2.43 -9.18
CA HIS A 100 18.46 -3.44 -10.23
C HIS A 100 17.07 -4.04 -10.55
N VAL A 101 16.22 -4.24 -9.54
CA VAL A 101 14.82 -4.69 -9.73
C VAL A 101 14.02 -3.65 -10.51
N LEU A 102 14.13 -2.39 -10.12
CA LEU A 102 13.44 -1.27 -10.77
C LEU A 102 13.92 -1.06 -12.22
N GLN A 103 15.21 -1.23 -12.49
CA GLN A 103 15.81 -1.09 -13.81
C GLN A 103 15.37 -2.17 -14.81
N MET A 104 14.91 -3.34 -14.32
CA MET A 104 14.29 -4.34 -15.19
C MET A 104 12.96 -3.86 -15.80
N ASN A 105 12.38 -2.74 -15.31
CA ASN A 105 11.22 -2.08 -15.89
C ASN A 105 9.99 -3.01 -16.07
N HIS A 106 9.88 -4.05 -15.25
CA HIS A 106 8.76 -4.97 -15.25
C HIS A 106 7.71 -4.64 -14.17
N LEU A 107 7.99 -3.67 -13.30
CA LEU A 107 7.06 -3.10 -12.33
C LEU A 107 7.05 -1.58 -12.49
N THR A 108 5.91 -1.03 -12.92
CA THR A 108 5.78 0.40 -13.23
C THR A 108 4.47 0.96 -12.71
N ASN A 109 4.47 2.23 -12.28
CA ASN A 109 3.24 2.96 -11.97
C ASN A 109 2.92 3.94 -13.11
N GLN A 110 1.64 4.05 -13.45
CA GLN A 110 1.19 5.05 -14.40
C GLN A 110 1.22 6.44 -13.76
N PRO A 111 1.53 7.49 -14.53
CA PRO A 111 1.58 8.87 -14.02
C PRO A 111 0.18 9.40 -13.63
N LEU A 112 -0.86 8.72 -14.09
CA LEU A 112 -2.25 9.11 -13.95
C LEU A 112 -3.04 7.99 -13.25
N ARG A 113 -4.02 8.42 -12.47
CA ARG A 113 -5.01 7.56 -11.80
C ARG A 113 -6.09 7.14 -12.79
N ASP A 114 -6.75 6.03 -12.49
CA ASP A 114 -7.91 5.55 -13.23
C ASP A 114 -9.16 6.41 -12.97
N PRO A 115 -10.30 6.12 -13.64
CA PRO A 115 -11.55 6.82 -13.42
C PRO A 115 -12.11 6.82 -12.00
N ASP A 116 -11.79 5.80 -11.19
CA ASP A 116 -12.22 5.69 -9.80
C ASP A 116 -11.22 6.33 -8.81
N GLY A 117 -10.19 6.99 -9.35
CA GLY A 117 -9.14 7.68 -8.63
C GLY A 117 -8.04 6.75 -8.09
N CYS A 118 -8.00 5.48 -8.49
CA CYS A 118 -7.01 4.51 -8.04
C CYS A 118 -5.67 4.75 -8.72
N ASN A 119 -4.57 4.52 -8.00
CA ASN A 119 -3.25 4.43 -8.63
C ASN A 119 -3.17 3.18 -9.51
N VAL A 120 -2.62 3.30 -10.73
CA VAL A 120 -2.53 2.16 -11.66
C VAL A 120 -1.09 1.63 -11.69
N GLY A 121 -0.90 0.41 -11.21
CA GLY A 121 0.34 -0.35 -11.33
C GLY A 121 0.28 -1.32 -12.51
N ILE A 122 1.41 -1.54 -13.18
CA ILE A 122 1.59 -2.58 -14.19
C ILE A 122 2.73 -3.49 -13.75
N LEU A 123 2.46 -4.79 -13.65
CA LEU A 123 3.42 -5.84 -13.37
C LEU A 123 3.51 -6.79 -14.58
N ARG A 124 4.62 -6.74 -15.29
CA ARG A 124 4.97 -7.61 -16.43
C ARG A 124 5.76 -8.81 -15.92
N LEU A 125 5.06 -9.78 -15.35
CA LEU A 125 5.67 -10.81 -14.51
C LEU A 125 6.70 -11.66 -15.27
N GLY A 126 6.42 -12.03 -16.53
CA GLY A 126 7.33 -12.84 -17.36
C GLY A 126 8.65 -12.15 -17.76
N TYR A 127 8.85 -10.89 -17.37
CA TYR A 127 10.08 -10.14 -17.59
C TYR A 127 10.93 -10.01 -16.31
N HIS A 128 10.50 -10.63 -15.20
CA HIS A 128 11.33 -10.75 -14.01
C HIS A 128 12.41 -11.82 -14.23
N ASP A 129 13.68 -11.40 -14.24
CA ASP A 129 14.81 -12.31 -14.40
C ASP A 129 15.34 -12.77 -13.05
N LEU A 130 15.11 -14.05 -12.73
CA LEU A 130 15.57 -14.70 -11.49
C LEU A 130 17.11 -14.73 -11.34
N LYS A 131 17.86 -14.49 -12.42
CA LYS A 131 19.32 -14.35 -12.37
C LYS A 131 19.76 -12.96 -11.90
N ILE A 132 18.88 -11.96 -12.02
CA ILE A 132 19.15 -10.57 -11.63
C ILE A 132 18.62 -10.28 -10.23
N ALA A 133 17.40 -10.73 -9.93
CA ALA A 133 16.76 -10.48 -8.64
C ALA A 133 15.99 -11.70 -8.16
N THR A 134 15.90 -11.83 -6.85
CA THR A 134 15.08 -12.85 -6.19
C THR A 134 13.60 -12.44 -6.16
N PRO A 135 12.67 -13.41 -6.00
CA PRO A 135 11.26 -13.12 -5.71
C PRO A 135 11.10 -12.25 -4.46
N GLU A 136 11.93 -12.48 -3.44
CA GLU A 136 11.96 -11.68 -2.22
C GLU A 136 12.26 -10.21 -2.50
N GLU A 137 13.23 -9.94 -3.38
CA GLU A 137 13.55 -8.57 -3.84
C GLU A 137 12.42 -7.96 -4.68
N LEU A 138 11.67 -8.76 -5.45
CA LEU A 138 10.44 -8.30 -6.11
C LEU A 138 9.38 -7.89 -5.09
N TYR A 139 9.07 -8.75 -4.11
CA TYR A 139 8.11 -8.44 -3.06
C TYR A 139 8.54 -7.23 -2.22
N ALA A 140 9.82 -7.12 -1.90
CA ALA A 140 10.36 -5.96 -1.19
C ALA A 140 10.23 -4.67 -2.00
N THR A 141 10.46 -4.73 -3.32
CA THR A 141 10.23 -3.59 -4.21
C THR A 141 8.76 -3.16 -4.19
N ILE A 142 7.82 -4.11 -4.27
CA ILE A 142 6.39 -3.83 -4.19
C ILE A 142 6.03 -3.19 -2.84
N MET A 143 6.57 -3.72 -1.73
CA MET A 143 6.37 -3.16 -0.40
C MET A 143 6.94 -1.73 -0.27
N CYS A 144 8.13 -1.46 -0.83
CA CYS A 144 8.70 -0.12 -0.87
C CYS A 144 7.82 0.87 -1.64
N LEU A 145 7.29 0.47 -2.79
CA LEU A 145 6.38 1.32 -3.57
C LEU A 145 5.09 1.61 -2.81
N TRP A 146 4.53 0.61 -2.12
CA TRP A 146 3.34 0.79 -1.29
C TRP A 146 3.60 1.75 -0.11
N LEU A 147 4.71 1.58 0.59
CA LEU A 147 5.12 2.48 1.68
C LEU A 147 5.39 3.90 1.20
N ALA A 148 5.85 4.09 -0.03
CA ALA A 148 6.08 5.41 -0.60
C ALA A 148 4.78 6.20 -0.86
N VAL A 149 3.64 5.51 -0.97
CA VAL A 149 2.35 6.13 -1.29
C VAL A 149 1.36 6.12 -0.13
N ILE A 150 1.64 5.39 0.95
CA ILE A 150 0.71 5.22 2.06
C ILE A 150 0.37 6.53 2.77
N ASP A 151 1.24 7.54 2.73
CA ASP A 151 1.01 8.86 3.35
C ASP A 151 0.13 9.80 2.49
N MET A 152 -0.45 9.32 1.38
CA MET A 152 -1.36 10.11 0.55
C MET A 152 -2.82 9.73 0.83
N GLU A 153 -3.65 10.68 1.25
CA GLU A 153 -5.06 10.40 1.55
C GLU A 153 -5.80 9.84 0.34
N ALA A 154 -5.56 10.41 -0.85
CA ALA A 154 -6.17 9.93 -2.09
C ALA A 154 -5.81 8.46 -2.39
N PHE A 155 -4.62 8.00 -2.00
CA PHE A 155 -4.27 6.58 -2.13
C PHE A 155 -4.96 5.72 -1.08
N GLN A 156 -5.08 6.19 0.17
CA GLN A 156 -5.76 5.44 1.23
C GLN A 156 -7.26 5.26 0.98
N ILE A 157 -7.90 6.22 0.30
CA ILE A 157 -9.33 6.15 -0.05
C ILE A 157 -9.57 5.34 -1.32
N SER A 158 -8.86 5.66 -2.41
CA SER A 158 -9.12 5.02 -3.71
C SER A 158 -8.38 3.70 -3.90
N GLY A 159 -7.24 3.50 -3.23
CA GLY A 159 -6.42 2.31 -3.40
C GLY A 159 -5.65 2.28 -4.72
N ALA A 160 -5.44 1.06 -5.22
CA ALA A 160 -4.71 0.80 -6.45
C ALA A 160 -5.37 -0.30 -7.29
N VAL A 161 -5.18 -0.19 -8.61
CA VAL A 161 -5.47 -1.24 -9.58
C VAL A 161 -4.15 -1.78 -10.10
N LEU A 162 -3.98 -3.10 -10.05
CA LEU A 162 -2.81 -3.78 -10.61
C LEU A 162 -3.19 -4.48 -11.91
N ILE A 163 -2.56 -4.06 -13.00
CA ILE A 163 -2.60 -4.76 -14.28
C ILE A 163 -1.43 -5.75 -14.30
N SER A 164 -1.74 -7.04 -14.29
CA SER A 164 -0.74 -8.09 -14.38
C SER A 164 -0.68 -8.62 -15.81
N ASP A 165 0.45 -8.41 -16.48
CA ASP A 165 0.76 -9.00 -17.79
C ASP A 165 1.57 -10.28 -17.58
N TRP A 166 0.97 -11.40 -17.98
CA TRP A 166 1.53 -12.76 -17.83
C TRP A 166 2.26 -13.23 -19.09
N LYS A 167 2.42 -12.37 -20.11
CA LYS A 167 3.19 -12.69 -21.29
C LYS A 167 4.64 -13.05 -20.90
N ASN A 168 5.18 -14.09 -21.54
CA ASN A 168 6.51 -14.66 -21.30
C ASN A 168 6.72 -15.30 -19.92
N LEU A 169 5.66 -15.54 -19.14
CA LEU A 169 5.82 -16.26 -17.88
C LEU A 169 6.29 -17.70 -18.14
N SER A 170 7.47 -18.05 -17.63
CA SER A 170 7.99 -19.41 -17.66
C SER A 170 7.40 -20.25 -16.53
N PHE A 171 7.38 -21.56 -16.70
CA PHE A 171 6.92 -22.48 -15.64
C PHE A 171 7.82 -22.42 -14.40
N GLU A 172 9.13 -22.25 -14.59
CA GLU A 172 10.10 -22.06 -13.49
C GLU A 172 9.73 -20.83 -12.64
N LEU A 173 9.52 -19.67 -13.28
CA LEU A 173 9.14 -18.45 -12.58
C LEU A 173 7.77 -18.58 -11.91
N PHE A 174 6.81 -19.24 -12.57
CA PHE A 174 5.52 -19.51 -11.97
C PHE A 174 5.65 -20.34 -10.68
N GLN A 175 6.40 -21.45 -10.71
CA GLN A 175 6.60 -22.30 -9.54
C GLN A 175 7.23 -21.54 -8.37
N VAL A 176 8.25 -20.73 -8.65
CA VAL A 176 8.96 -19.95 -7.64
C VAL A 176 8.04 -18.92 -6.97
N LEU A 177 7.10 -18.32 -7.71
CA LEU A 177 6.19 -17.29 -7.18
C LEU A 177 4.99 -17.86 -6.42
N THR A 178 4.71 -19.15 -6.54
CA THR A 178 3.53 -19.81 -5.94
C THR A 178 3.85 -20.74 -4.77
N ASN A 179 5.13 -20.96 -4.47
CA ASN A 179 5.61 -21.80 -3.36
C ASN A 179 5.89 -20.96 -2.10
#